data_AF-A0A7C0W7G5-F1
#
_entry.id   AF-A0A7C0W7G5-F1
#
_cell.length_a   1.000
_cell.length_b   1.000
_cell.length_c   1.000
_cell.angle_alpha   90.00
_cell.angle_beta   90.00
_cell.angle_gamma   90.00
#
_symmetry.space_group_name_H-M   'P 1'
#
loop_
_entity.id
_entity.type
_entity.pdbx_description
1 polymer ?
#
loop_
_entity_poly.entity_id
_entity_poly.type
_entity_poly.pdbx_seq_one_letter_code
_entity_poly.pdbx_strand_id
1 'polypeptide(L)'
;KDGVLKSWAVPKGPSKDTGVKRLAIEVTDHELGYIDFQGAIPKGQYGAGTVKIWDSGTYKLEAESPKRIVFELNGKKLKGRYSLVHLKDKQWLLIKL
;
A
#
# COMPACT_ATOMS: atom_id res chain seq x y z
N LYS A 1 9.09 7.71 5.00
CA LYS A 1 9.15 8.63 6.16
C LYS A 1 9.60 7.81 7.37
N ASP A 2 10.31 8.42 8.33
CA ASP A 2 10.69 7.77 9.60
C ASP A 2 11.47 6.44 9.46
N GLY A 3 12.10 6.19 8.31
CA GLY A 3 12.87 4.96 8.08
C GLY A 3 12.05 3.67 8.05
N VAL A 4 10.74 3.75 7.78
CA VAL A 4 9.83 2.58 7.77
C VAL A 4 8.95 2.54 6.51
N LEU A 5 8.38 1.36 6.26
CA LEU A 5 7.35 1.12 5.25
C LEU A 5 5.97 1.26 5.89
N LYS A 6 5.33 2.42 5.68
CA LYS A 6 3.90 2.59 5.99
C LYS A 6 3.07 1.64 5.15
N SER A 7 2.22 0.84 5.79
CA SER A 7 1.69 -0.38 5.20
C SER A 7 0.17 -0.48 5.26
N TRP A 8 -0.44 -0.92 4.16
CA TRP A 8 -1.87 -1.20 4.06
C TRP A 8 -2.13 -2.54 3.38
N ALA A 9 -3.03 -3.34 3.94
CA ALA A 9 -3.59 -4.51 3.29
C ALA A 9 -4.77 -4.11 2.38
N VAL A 10 -4.75 -4.52 1.12
CA VAL A 10 -5.79 -4.21 0.12
C VAL A 10 -6.43 -5.52 -0.35
N PRO A 11 -7.55 -6.01 0.25
CA PRO A 11 -8.06 -7.35 0.01
C PRO A 11 -8.41 -7.67 -1.44
N LYS A 12 -8.84 -6.65 -2.21
CA LYS A 12 -9.16 -6.78 -3.64
C LYS A 12 -8.05 -6.29 -4.56
N GLY A 13 -6.87 -6.02 -4.02
CA GLY A 13 -5.76 -5.40 -4.72
C GLY A 13 -6.02 -3.94 -5.15
N PRO A 14 -4.98 -3.23 -5.59
CA PRO A 14 -5.09 -1.89 -6.17
C PRO A 14 -5.83 -1.95 -7.53
N SER A 15 -6.58 -0.89 -7.85
CA SER A 15 -7.22 -0.74 -9.17
C SER A 15 -6.32 0.03 -10.13
N LYS A 16 -6.34 -0.33 -11.41
CA LYS A 16 -5.74 0.48 -12.49
C LYS A 16 -6.72 1.48 -13.11
N ASP A 17 -8.01 1.33 -12.81
CA ASP A 17 -9.08 2.16 -13.34
C ASP A 17 -9.35 3.35 -12.40
N THR A 18 -9.56 4.52 -12.98
CA THR A 18 -9.89 5.74 -12.24
C THR A 18 -11.26 5.63 -11.56
N GLY A 19 -11.40 6.27 -10.39
CA GLY A 19 -12.67 6.29 -9.66
C GLY A 19 -13.07 5.00 -8.93
N VAL A 20 -12.44 3.86 -9.22
CA VAL A 20 -12.66 2.60 -8.49
C VAL A 20 -12.07 2.72 -7.07
N LYS A 21 -12.94 2.56 -6.06
CA LYS A 21 -12.58 2.64 -4.64
C LYS A 21 -12.21 1.25 -4.11
N ARG A 22 -10.99 1.11 -3.57
CA ARG A 22 -10.52 -0.12 -2.91
C ARG A 22 -10.36 0.12 -1.41
N LEU A 23 -10.93 -0.75 -0.58
CA LEU A 23 -10.65 -0.73 0.85
C LEU A 23 -9.17 -1.06 1.07
N ALA A 24 -8.49 -0.21 1.82
CA ALA A 24 -7.12 -0.37 2.27
C ALA A 24 -7.12 -0.31 3.80
N ILE A 25 -6.61 -1.35 4.45
CA ILE A 25 -6.60 -1.46 5.91
C ILE A 25 -5.18 -1.23 6.38
N GLU A 26 -4.96 -0.19 7.18
CA GLU A 26 -3.66 0.11 7.76
C GLU A 26 -3.20 -1.03 8.66
N VAL A 27 -1.97 -1.47 8.46
CA VAL A 27 -1.32 -2.54 9.24
C VAL A 27 -0.02 -2.01 9.83
N THR A 28 0.60 -2.81 10.69
CA THR A 28 1.88 -2.47 11.31
C THR A 28 2.91 -2.07 10.26
N ASP A 29 3.70 -1.05 10.59
CA ASP A 29 4.84 -0.62 9.78
C ASP A 29 5.83 -1.78 9.62
N HIS A 30 6.46 -1.86 8.44
CA HIS A 30 7.52 -2.84 8.19
C HIS A 30 8.88 -2.13 8.10
N GLU A 31 9.94 -2.86 8.44
CA GLU A 31 11.31 -2.40 8.21
C GLU A 31 11.59 -2.24 6.72
N LEU A 32 12.48 -1.31 6.35
CA LEU A 32 12.81 -1.06 4.94
C LEU A 32 13.33 -2.31 4.21
N GLY A 33 14.06 -3.19 4.90
CA GLY A 33 14.56 -4.44 4.33
C GLY A 33 13.46 -5.39 3.88
N TYR A 34 12.23 -5.23 4.38
CA TYR A 34 11.08 -6.04 3.99
C TYR A 34 10.58 -5.72 2.56
N ILE A 35 11.00 -4.60 1.97
CA ILE A 35 10.53 -4.15 0.64
C ILE A 35 10.84 -5.17 -0.48
N ASP A 36 11.93 -5.92 -0.33
CA ASP A 36 12.40 -6.91 -1.31
C ASP A 36 12.10 -8.36 -0.89
N PHE A 37 11.39 -8.56 0.24
CA PHE A 37 11.11 -9.89 0.76
C PHE A 37 10.13 -10.67 -0.14
N GLN A 38 10.52 -11.90 -0.47
CA GLN A 38 9.68 -12.90 -1.12
C GLN A 38 9.94 -14.25 -0.49
N GLY A 39 8.89 -15.01 -0.20
CA GLY A 39 9.04 -16.29 0.46
C GLY A 39 7.78 -16.78 1.15
N ALA A 40 7.91 -17.88 1.88
CA ALA A 40 6.85 -18.40 2.73
C ALA A 40 7.06 -17.91 4.17
N ILE A 41 6.02 -17.33 4.76
CA ILE A 41 5.94 -17.04 6.18
C ILE A 41 5.29 -18.25 6.87
N PRO A 42 5.95 -18.87 7.86
CA PRO A 42 5.43 -20.06 8.54
C PRO A 42 4.02 -19.87 9.13
N LYS A 43 3.26 -20.97 9.18
CA LYS A 43 1.96 -20.98 9.87
C LYS A 43 2.13 -20.58 11.33
N GLY A 44 1.17 -19.82 11.86
CA GLY A 44 1.18 -19.34 13.25
C GLY A 44 1.96 -18.04 13.46
N GLN A 45 2.73 -17.58 12.45
CA GLN A 45 3.33 -16.25 12.48
C GLN A 45 2.37 -15.21 11.87
N TYR A 46 2.52 -13.95 12.30
CA TYR A 46 1.79 -12.83 11.70
C TYR A 46 2.18 -12.70 10.22
N GLY A 47 1.18 -12.67 9.33
CA GLY A 47 1.40 -12.66 7.88
C GLY A 47 1.66 -14.03 7.25
N ALA A 48 1.40 -15.13 7.96
CA ALA A 48 1.53 -16.50 7.43
C ALA A 48 0.95 -16.65 6.02
N GLY A 49 1.73 -17.24 5.11
CA GLY A 49 1.37 -17.37 3.70
C GLY A 49 2.56 -17.17 2.78
N THR A 50 2.30 -17.09 1.48
CA THR A 50 3.34 -16.80 0.48
C THR A 50 3.32 -15.34 0.11
N VAL A 51 4.46 -14.68 0.29
CA VAL A 51 4.69 -13.29 -0.13
C VAL A 51 5.39 -13.30 -1.48
N LYS A 52 4.83 -12.56 -2.43
CA LYS A 52 5.42 -12.29 -3.75
C LYS A 52 5.35 -10.79 -4.01
N ILE A 53 6.38 -10.24 -4.66
CA ILE A 53 6.35 -8.87 -5.13
C ILE A 53 5.45 -8.83 -6.37
N TRP A 54 4.24 -8.32 -6.20
CA TRP A 54 3.30 -8.19 -7.31
C TRP A 54 3.64 -7.01 -8.22
N ASP A 55 4.12 -5.90 -7.66
CA ASP A 55 4.64 -4.73 -8.37
C ASP A 55 5.67 -4.03 -7.47
N SER A 56 6.59 -3.28 -8.08
CA SER A 56 7.57 -2.47 -7.37
C SER A 56 7.98 -1.28 -8.23
N GLY A 57 8.48 -0.23 -7.57
CA GLY A 57 8.89 1.01 -8.20
C GLY A 57 9.10 2.11 -7.19
N THR A 58 9.14 3.34 -7.68
CA THR A 58 9.25 4.54 -6.85
C THR A 58 7.91 5.26 -6.76
N TYR A 59 7.83 6.21 -5.84
CA TYR A 59 6.69 7.11 -5.75
C TYR A 59 7.16 8.54 -5.51
N LYS A 60 6.33 9.50 -5.90
CA LYS A 60 6.48 10.91 -5.52
C LYS A 60 5.31 11.27 -4.61
N LEU A 61 5.62 11.71 -3.39
CA LEU A 61 4.61 12.25 -2.48
C LEU A 61 4.19 13.64 -2.98
N GLU A 62 2.88 13.87 -3.15
CA GLU A 62 2.34 15.16 -3.55
C GLU A 62 1.76 15.93 -2.35
N ALA A 63 1.02 15.23 -1.48
CA ALA A 63 0.42 15.81 -0.29
C ALA A 63 0.17 14.73 0.78
N GLU A 64 0.32 15.11 2.05
CA GLU A 64 0.05 14.22 3.19
C GLU A 64 -0.66 15.01 4.29
N SER A 65 -1.75 14.44 4.79
CA SER A 65 -2.51 14.92 5.94
C SER A 65 -3.08 13.70 6.68
N PRO A 66 -3.55 13.86 7.94
CA PRO A 66 -4.12 12.74 8.69
C PRO A 66 -5.30 12.06 8.00
N LYS A 67 -6.04 12.78 7.14
CA LYS A 67 -7.22 12.24 6.44
C LYS A 67 -6.99 11.86 4.99
N ARG A 68 -5.87 12.28 4.40
CA ARG A 68 -5.61 12.09 2.97
C ARG A 68 -4.13 12.12 2.63
N ILE A 69 -3.70 11.15 1.84
CA ILE A 69 -2.36 11.06 1.26
C ILE A 69 -2.53 11.00 -0.26
N VAL A 70 -1.82 11.85 -0.99
CA VAL A 70 -1.81 11.88 -2.46
C VAL A 70 -0.39 11.66 -2.93
N PHE A 71 -0.23 10.73 -3.86
CA PHE A 71 1.08 10.33 -4.36
C PHE A 71 0.98 9.83 -5.80
N GLU A 72 2.07 9.99 -6.54
CA GLU A 72 2.22 9.45 -7.88
C GLU A 72 3.08 8.18 -7.83
N LEU A 73 2.55 7.07 -8.35
CA LEU A 73 3.27 5.80 -8.45
C LEU A 73 3.99 5.69 -9.79
N ASN A 74 5.22 5.19 -9.74
CA ASN A 74 6.02 4.80 -10.90
C ASN A 74 6.47 3.34 -10.77
N GLY A 75 5.50 2.42 -10.80
CA GLY A 75 5.73 0.97 -10.81
C GLY A 75 5.70 0.37 -12.22
N LYS A 76 5.92 -0.94 -12.31
CA LYS A 76 5.78 -1.68 -13.57
C LYS A 76 4.30 -1.83 -13.95
N LYS A 77 3.42 -2.07 -12.98
CA LYS A 77 1.98 -2.28 -13.19
C LYS A 77 1.13 -1.06 -12.82
N LEU A 78 1.43 -0.40 -11.71
CA LEU A 78 0.72 0.79 -11.23
C LEU A 78 1.49 2.04 -11.61
N LYS A 79 0.83 2.92 -12.35
CA LYS A 79 1.39 4.20 -12.78
C LYS A 79 0.39 5.35 -12.59
N GLY A 80 0.92 6.54 -12.36
CA GLY A 80 0.17 7.78 -12.23
C GLY A 80 -0.33 8.03 -10.81
N ARG A 81 -1.27 8.96 -10.68
CA ARG A 81 -1.71 9.52 -9.38
C ARG A 81 -2.71 8.61 -8.66
N TYR A 82 -2.52 8.50 -7.35
CA TYR A 82 -3.38 7.78 -6.42
C TYR A 82 -3.61 8.62 -5.17
N SER A 83 -4.68 8.29 -4.44
CA SER A 83 -4.89 8.79 -3.10
C SER A 83 -5.32 7.69 -2.14
N LEU A 84 -4.82 7.79 -0.91
CA LEU A 84 -5.41 7.16 0.27
C LEU A 84 -6.29 8.18 0.99
N VAL A 85 -7.54 7.83 1.27
CA VAL A 85 -8.49 8.67 2.02
C VAL A 85 -8.91 7.93 3.28
N HIS A 86 -8.65 8.51 4.45
CA HIS A 86 -9.02 7.92 5.74
C HIS A 86 -10.54 7.94 5.91
N LEU A 87 -11.12 6.82 6.35
CA LEU A 87 -12.53 6.74 6.68
C LEU A 87 -12.72 6.79 8.20
N LYS A 88 -12.24 5.75 8.89
CA LYS A 88 -12.32 5.58 10.35
C LYS A 88 -11.33 4.52 10.79
N ASP A 89 -10.87 4.59 12.04
CA ASP A 89 -9.95 3.62 12.63
C ASP A 89 -8.74 3.35 11.71
N LYS A 90 -8.54 2.10 11.30
CA LYS A 90 -7.50 1.67 10.35
C LYS A 90 -7.99 1.61 8.90
N GLN A 91 -9.22 2.04 8.61
CA GLN A 91 -9.83 1.90 7.28
C GLN A 91 -9.56 3.14 6.42
N TRP A 92 -9.02 2.88 5.24
CA TRP A 92 -8.73 3.85 4.20
C TRP A 92 -9.35 3.41 2.87
N LEU A 93 -9.50 4.34 1.94
CA LEU A 93 -9.80 4.07 0.54
C LEU A 93 -8.59 4.37 -0.33
N LEU A 94 -8.11 3.39 -1.07
CA LEU A 94 -7.17 3.57 -2.17
C LEU A 94 -7.95 3.82 -3.46
N ILE A 95 -7.65 4.94 -4.11
CA ILE A 95 -8.34 5.40 -5.32
C ILE A 95 -7.29 5.86 -6.33
N LYS A 96 -7.38 5.40 -7.58
CA LYS A 96 -6.64 6.01 -8.69
C LYS A 96 -7.34 7.31 -9.10
N LEU A 97 -6.58 8.40 -9.10
CA LEU A 97 -7.05 9.73 -9.49
C LEU A 97 -7.07 9.90 -11.01
#